data_AF-A0A395M5Z9-F1
#
_entry.id   AF-A0A395M5Z9-F1
#
_cell.length_a   1.000
_cell.length_b   1.000
_cell.length_c   1.000
_cell.angle_alpha   90.00
_cell.angle_beta   90.00
_cell.angle_gamma   90.00
#
_symmetry.space_group_name_H-M   'P 1'
#
loop_
_entity.id
_entity.type
_entity.pdbx_description
1 polymer ?
#
loop_
_entity_poly.entity_id
_entity_poly.type
_entity_poly.pdbx_seq_one_letter_code
_entity_poly.pdbx_strand_id
1 'polypeptide(L)'
;MSNPGPSGKEVLLDAIAQNLGEEAIQAIQPQNVNEPTDQDGSKSHRKAPVCMTQSALPESWNQSGIADIVVGFNREVPRWEPGSVVKWAAWRAGFKSQDDANWAAQQLAQAAEVWNKADIGVTFEWVPLAKDATFVLYHAGDGAGVLARAFFPNNDDLSSLVVFSDAFEPEWKDVMWKIFTHELGHVLGLRHEFALTGLPERGIRSEGFGAVQLGPRNPKSVMSYSPDPPELQQSDIDSTKMFYELKADADGKPPRVGTTEVKDYIPQ
;
A
#
# COMPACT_ATOMS: atom_id res chain seq x y z
N MET A 1 21.01 -2.40 36.00
CA MET A 1 20.46 -2.62 34.65
C MET A 1 19.55 -1.45 34.38
N SER A 2 19.88 -0.59 33.42
CA SER A 2 19.03 0.52 33.03
C SER A 2 17.83 -0.05 32.28
N ASN A 3 16.61 0.24 32.73
CA ASN A 3 15.45 -0.02 31.88
C ASN A 3 15.59 0.95 30.68
N PRO A 4 15.59 0.49 29.42
CA PRO A 4 15.46 1.42 28.30
C PRO A 4 14.13 2.17 28.48
N GLY A 5 14.15 3.47 28.20
CA GLY A 5 12.93 4.28 28.18
C GLY A 5 11.99 3.82 27.05
N PRO A 6 10.72 4.26 27.04
CA PRO A 6 9.80 3.94 25.96
C PRO A 6 10.37 4.36 24.60
N SER A 7 10.12 3.53 23.59
CA SER A 7 10.49 3.79 22.20
C SER A 7 9.72 4.97 21.59
N GLY A 8 10.20 5.50 20.46
CA GLY A 8 9.49 6.56 19.72
C GLY A 8 8.06 6.15 19.34
N LYS A 9 7.89 4.92 18.85
CA LYS A 9 6.60 4.27 18.59
C LYS A 9 5.70 4.20 19.83
N GLU A 10 6.21 3.84 21.00
CA GLU A 10 5.41 3.80 22.24
C GLU A 10 4.98 5.21 22.67
N VAL A 11 5.88 6.20 22.62
CA VAL A 11 5.54 7.61 22.93
C VAL A 11 4.49 8.17 21.96
N LEU A 12 4.58 7.81 20.67
CA LEU A 12 3.59 8.16 19.66
C LEU A 12 2.23 7.52 19.95
N LEU A 13 2.20 6.22 20.28
CA LEU A 13 0.96 5.51 20.60
C LEU A 13 0.30 6.03 21.88
N ASP A 14 1.07 6.33 22.92
CA ASP A 14 0.58 6.98 24.15
C ASP A 14 -0.05 8.35 23.84
N ALA A 15 0.60 9.15 22.98
CA ALA A 15 0.06 10.45 22.57
C ALA A 15 -1.23 10.30 21.75
N ILE A 16 -1.36 9.27 20.91
CA ILE A 16 -2.59 9.00 20.15
C ILE A 16 -3.69 8.49 21.10
N ALA A 17 -3.37 7.59 22.03
CA ALA A 17 -4.31 7.08 23.04
C ALA A 17 -4.87 8.20 23.93
N GLN A 18 -4.02 9.15 24.35
CA GLN A 18 -4.43 10.31 25.15
C GLN A 18 -5.39 11.25 24.40
N ASN A 19 -5.29 11.32 23.07
CA ASN A 19 -6.15 12.19 22.24
C ASN A 19 -7.43 11.50 21.73
N LEU A 20 -7.39 10.19 21.47
CA LEU A 20 -8.50 9.43 20.86
C LEU A 20 -9.21 8.45 21.81
N GLY A 21 -8.59 8.13 22.96
CA GLY A 21 -9.00 7.07 23.87
C GLY A 21 -8.41 5.69 23.51
N GLU A 22 -8.10 4.88 24.52
CA GLU A 22 -7.48 3.54 24.34
C GLU A 22 -8.35 2.62 23.45
N GLU A 23 -9.67 2.64 23.65
CA GLU A 23 -10.66 1.89 22.86
C GLU A 23 -10.67 2.26 21.35
N ALA A 24 -10.12 3.43 20.97
CA ALA A 24 -10.02 3.82 19.57
C ALA A 24 -8.82 3.17 18.86
N ILE A 25 -7.71 2.94 19.59
CA ILE A 25 -6.48 2.33 19.05
C ILE A 25 -6.40 0.81 19.25
N GLN A 26 -7.44 0.20 19.84
CA GLN A 26 -7.51 -1.26 19.95
C GLN A 26 -7.50 -1.89 18.54
N ALA A 27 -6.65 -2.89 18.34
CA ALA A 27 -6.58 -3.61 17.08
C ALA A 27 -7.78 -4.55 16.90
N ILE A 28 -8.43 -4.44 15.75
CA ILE A 28 -9.49 -5.33 15.31
C ILE A 28 -8.84 -6.58 14.71
N GLN A 29 -9.22 -7.74 15.24
CA GLN A 29 -8.84 -9.02 14.69
C GLN A 29 -9.70 -9.34 13.45
N PRO A 30 -9.10 -9.58 12.27
CA PRO A 30 -9.85 -10.10 11.13
C PRO A 30 -10.39 -11.49 11.46
N GLN A 31 -11.65 -11.74 11.12
CA GLN A 31 -12.22 -13.08 11.20
C GLN A 31 -11.71 -13.93 10.03
N ASN A 32 -11.75 -15.26 10.17
CA ASN A 32 -11.21 -16.21 9.21
C ASN A 32 -11.60 -15.86 7.76
N VAL A 33 -10.59 -15.62 6.93
CA VAL A 33 -10.77 -15.33 5.50
C VAL A 33 -11.23 -16.60 4.81
N ASN A 34 -12.51 -16.66 4.41
CA ASN A 34 -12.97 -17.66 3.46
C ASN A 34 -12.32 -17.37 2.10
N GLU A 35 -12.02 -18.40 1.31
CA GLU A 35 -11.43 -18.18 -0.02
C GLU A 35 -12.35 -17.33 -0.91
N PRO A 36 -11.80 -16.48 -1.79
CA PRO A 36 -12.60 -15.62 -2.65
C PRO A 36 -13.55 -16.46 -3.52
N THR A 37 -14.86 -16.28 -3.31
CA THR A 37 -15.85 -16.78 -4.25
C THR A 37 -16.00 -15.78 -5.39
N ASP A 38 -15.66 -16.19 -6.61
CA ASP A 38 -15.89 -15.44 -7.86
C ASP A 38 -17.41 -15.34 -8.19
N GLN A 39 -18.16 -14.66 -7.32
CA GLN A 39 -19.60 -14.45 -7.43
C GLN A 39 -19.98 -12.96 -7.32
N ASP A 40 -19.36 -12.12 -8.15
CA ASP A 40 -20.12 -11.00 -8.73
C ASP A 40 -19.61 -10.67 -10.13
N GLY A 41 -20.32 -11.17 -11.13
CA GLY A 41 -20.04 -10.88 -12.53
C GLY A 41 -20.68 -9.56 -12.95
N SER A 42 -19.88 -8.65 -13.54
CA SER A 42 -20.36 -7.57 -14.39
C SER A 42 -21.33 -6.56 -13.72
N LYS A 43 -20.86 -5.87 -12.68
CA LYS A 43 -21.29 -4.48 -12.43
C LYS A 43 -20.23 -3.56 -13.03
N SER A 44 -20.61 -2.79 -14.05
CA SER A 44 -19.73 -1.74 -14.59
C SER A 44 -19.78 -0.55 -13.65
N HIS A 45 -18.68 -0.31 -12.96
CA HIS A 45 -18.46 0.85 -12.10
C HIS A 45 -18.49 2.13 -12.93
N ARG A 46 -19.21 3.15 -12.45
CA ARG A 46 -19.49 4.37 -13.23
C ARG A 46 -18.33 5.36 -13.25
N LYS A 47 -17.37 5.18 -12.35
CA LYS A 47 -16.12 5.93 -12.25
C LYS A 47 -15.00 4.95 -11.91
N ALA A 48 -13.81 5.20 -12.43
CA ALA A 48 -12.62 4.51 -11.97
C ALA A 48 -12.40 4.79 -10.46
N PRO A 49 -11.84 3.84 -9.70
CA PRO A 49 -11.45 4.11 -8.33
C PRO A 49 -10.37 5.18 -8.35
N VAL A 50 -10.51 6.19 -7.49
CA VAL A 50 -9.45 7.17 -7.27
C VAL A 50 -8.78 6.78 -5.96
N CYS A 51 -7.53 6.36 -6.05
CA CYS A 51 -6.65 6.22 -4.91
C CYS A 51 -5.73 7.44 -4.82
N MET A 52 -5.02 7.59 -3.71
CA MET A 52 -3.91 8.53 -3.61
C MET A 52 -2.73 7.85 -2.96
N THR A 53 -1.60 7.80 -3.65
CA THR A 53 -0.31 7.55 -2.97
C THR A 53 0.23 8.85 -2.40
N GLN A 54 1.14 8.74 -1.42
CA GLN A 54 1.88 9.86 -0.83
C GLN A 54 2.41 10.82 -1.91
N SER A 55 1.95 12.07 -1.88
CA SER A 55 2.33 13.08 -2.88
C SER A 55 3.80 13.46 -2.76
N ALA A 56 4.52 13.48 -3.88
CA ALA A 56 5.88 14.01 -3.93
C ALA A 56 5.89 15.51 -3.60
N LEU A 57 6.97 15.98 -2.97
CA LEU A 57 7.15 17.42 -2.68
C LEU A 57 7.33 18.21 -3.99
N PRO A 58 6.73 19.40 -4.12
CA PRO A 58 6.91 20.22 -5.31
C PRO A 58 8.25 20.98 -5.25
N GLU A 59 9.21 20.63 -6.12
CA GLU A 59 9.67 21.54 -7.19
C GLU A 59 10.73 20.90 -8.11
N SER A 60 10.91 21.56 -9.26
CA SER A 60 11.73 21.22 -10.43
C SER A 60 12.95 20.28 -10.26
N TRP A 61 13.06 19.27 -11.13
CA TRP A 61 14.17 19.06 -12.09
C TRP A 61 13.90 17.87 -13.05
N ASN A 62 14.57 17.87 -14.21
CA ASN A 62 14.49 16.80 -15.23
C ASN A 62 15.35 15.59 -14.87
N GLN A 63 14.92 14.37 -15.27
CA GLN A 63 15.76 13.38 -15.98
C GLN A 63 14.94 12.17 -16.49
N SER A 64 15.55 11.40 -17.41
CA SER A 64 14.87 10.47 -18.34
C SER A 64 15.31 9.01 -18.14
N GLY A 65 14.39 8.03 -18.28
CA GLY A 65 14.70 6.59 -18.31
C GLY A 65 13.44 5.70 -18.27
N ILE A 66 13.46 4.51 -18.91
CA ILE A 66 12.30 3.64 -19.19
C ILE A 66 12.67 2.14 -18.99
N ALA A 67 11.77 1.34 -18.38
CA ALA A 67 11.30 -0.04 -18.73
C ALA A 67 10.59 -0.86 -17.60
N ASP A 68 9.25 -0.72 -17.38
CA ASP A 68 8.22 -1.54 -16.62
C ASP A 68 7.63 -1.13 -15.23
N ILE A 69 7.30 -2.06 -14.30
CA ILE A 69 6.51 -1.71 -13.09
C ILE A 69 7.07 -0.49 -12.39
N VAL A 70 6.21 0.50 -12.16
CA VAL A 70 6.72 1.80 -11.74
C VAL A 70 7.02 1.74 -10.25
N VAL A 71 8.21 2.18 -9.85
CA VAL A 71 8.68 2.24 -8.47
C VAL A 71 9.44 3.56 -8.28
N GLY A 72 9.89 3.88 -7.07
CA GLY A 72 10.63 5.12 -6.80
C GLY A 72 9.92 6.11 -5.88
N PHE A 73 10.66 6.88 -5.09
CA PHE A 73 10.14 8.05 -4.40
C PHE A 73 11.26 9.08 -4.23
N ASN A 74 11.04 10.28 -4.77
CA ASN A 74 12.04 11.36 -4.86
C ASN A 74 13.34 10.97 -5.61
N ARG A 75 14.32 10.36 -4.93
CA ARG A 75 15.67 10.08 -5.46
C ARG A 75 16.15 8.63 -5.26
N GLU A 76 15.28 7.78 -4.75
CA GLU A 76 15.53 6.39 -4.36
C GLU A 76 14.36 5.53 -4.81
N VAL A 77 14.56 4.21 -4.85
CA VAL A 77 13.50 3.21 -5.02
C VAL A 77 13.26 2.54 -3.67
N PRO A 78 12.22 2.96 -2.90
CA PRO A 78 11.92 2.39 -1.60
C PRO A 78 11.41 0.95 -1.76
N ARG A 79 12.05 0.02 -1.06
CA ARG A 79 11.70 -1.40 -1.00
C ARG A 79 11.76 -1.85 0.47
N TRP A 80 10.96 -2.82 0.89
CA TRP A 80 11.25 -3.50 2.17
C TRP A 80 12.42 -4.47 1.98
N GLU A 81 13.19 -4.73 3.03
CA GLU A 81 14.26 -5.73 2.97
C GLU A 81 13.69 -7.09 2.53
N PRO A 82 14.23 -7.73 1.48
CA PRO A 82 13.73 -9.03 1.02
C PRO A 82 13.78 -10.09 2.13
N GLY A 83 12.69 -10.85 2.28
CA GLY A 83 12.46 -11.82 3.35
C GLY A 83 11.82 -11.23 4.62
N SER A 84 11.55 -9.93 4.66
CA SER A 84 10.88 -9.29 5.80
C SER A 84 9.38 -9.59 5.87
N VAL A 85 8.81 -9.34 7.06
CA VAL A 85 7.37 -9.44 7.35
C VAL A 85 6.87 -8.04 7.68
N VAL A 86 5.99 -7.49 6.85
CA VAL A 86 5.34 -6.19 7.07
C VAL A 86 4.13 -6.40 7.97
N LYS A 87 4.21 -5.92 9.21
CA LYS A 87 3.18 -6.16 10.22
C LYS A 87 2.11 -5.09 10.18
N TRP A 88 0.85 -5.47 10.37
CA TRP A 88 -0.27 -4.53 10.32
C TRP A 88 -1.30 -4.77 11.42
N ALA A 89 -1.94 -3.69 11.85
CA ALA A 89 -3.11 -3.72 12.72
C ALA A 89 -4.22 -2.85 12.13
N ALA A 90 -5.48 -3.10 12.48
CA ALA A 90 -6.61 -2.25 12.10
C ALA A 90 -7.21 -1.59 13.33
N TRP A 91 -7.23 -0.25 13.38
CA TRP A 91 -7.82 0.48 14.49
C TRP A 91 -9.33 0.59 14.35
N ARG A 92 -10.02 0.64 15.49
CA ARG A 92 -11.43 1.07 15.56
C ARG A 92 -11.60 2.56 15.24
N ALA A 93 -10.54 3.35 15.38
CA ALA A 93 -10.53 4.80 15.18
C ALA A 93 -11.16 5.24 13.85
N GLY A 94 -12.04 6.24 13.94
CA GLY A 94 -12.64 6.94 12.81
C GLY A 94 -13.78 6.21 12.09
N PHE A 95 -13.96 4.90 12.27
CA PHE A 95 -15.08 4.16 11.68
C PHE A 95 -16.42 4.58 12.30
N LYS A 96 -17.47 4.65 11.46
CA LYS A 96 -18.84 5.03 11.89
C LYS A 96 -19.54 3.92 12.69
N SER A 97 -19.18 2.66 12.44
CA SER A 97 -19.74 1.48 13.09
C SER A 97 -18.66 0.43 13.36
N GLN A 98 -18.92 -0.49 14.30
CA GLN A 98 -18.03 -1.64 14.52
C GLN A 98 -18.02 -2.59 13.32
N ASP A 99 -19.16 -2.73 12.64
CA ASP A 99 -19.31 -3.65 11.50
C ASP A 99 -18.48 -3.18 10.30
N ASP A 100 -18.44 -1.86 10.02
CA ASP A 100 -17.58 -1.28 8.98
C ASP A 100 -16.09 -1.48 9.31
N ALA A 101 -15.71 -1.34 10.58
CA ALA A 101 -14.34 -1.52 11.05
C ALA A 101 -13.89 -3.00 10.96
N ASN A 102 -14.77 -3.92 11.38
CA ASN A 102 -14.59 -5.36 11.22
C ASN A 102 -14.47 -5.76 9.73
N TRP A 103 -15.34 -5.20 8.88
CA TRP A 103 -15.33 -5.44 7.44
C TRP A 103 -14.03 -4.97 6.81
N ALA A 104 -13.58 -3.74 7.09
CA ALA A 104 -12.33 -3.22 6.55
C ALA A 104 -11.11 -4.06 6.97
N ALA A 105 -11.06 -4.51 8.23
CA ALA A 105 -10.00 -5.41 8.71
C ALA A 105 -10.01 -6.77 7.97
N GLN A 106 -11.19 -7.35 7.74
CA GLN A 106 -11.34 -8.60 6.97
C GLN A 106 -10.91 -8.42 5.50
N GLN A 107 -11.32 -7.32 4.86
CA GLN A 107 -10.98 -7.01 3.48
C GLN A 107 -9.47 -6.75 3.30
N LEU A 108 -8.81 -6.12 4.28
CA LEU A 108 -7.36 -5.94 4.26
C LEU A 108 -6.63 -7.27 4.49
N ALA A 109 -7.12 -8.14 5.38
CA ALA A 109 -6.57 -9.48 5.55
C ALA A 109 -6.68 -10.33 4.26
N GLN A 110 -7.79 -10.21 3.52
CA GLN A 110 -7.94 -10.86 2.22
C GLN A 110 -6.93 -10.32 1.18
N ALA A 111 -6.73 -9.00 1.12
CA ALA A 111 -5.74 -8.39 0.24
C ALA A 111 -4.29 -8.79 0.60
N ALA A 112 -3.99 -8.88 1.88
CA ALA A 112 -2.70 -9.35 2.40
C ALA A 112 -2.44 -10.82 2.01
N GLU A 113 -3.45 -11.68 2.14
CA GLU A 113 -3.36 -13.09 1.75
C GLU A 113 -3.17 -13.28 0.24
N VAL A 114 -3.77 -12.42 -0.59
CA VAL A 114 -3.53 -12.41 -2.06
C VAL A 114 -2.06 -12.15 -2.38
N TRP A 115 -1.41 -11.17 -1.73
CA TRP A 115 0.02 -10.90 -1.89
C TRP A 115 0.91 -11.99 -1.26
N ASN A 116 0.53 -12.56 -0.10
CA ASN A 116 1.24 -13.68 0.52
C ASN A 116 1.26 -14.92 -0.40
N LYS A 117 0.10 -15.29 -0.97
CA LYS A 117 -0.04 -16.40 -1.93
C LYS A 117 0.74 -16.16 -3.23
N ALA A 118 1.00 -14.90 -3.60
CA ALA A 118 1.82 -14.57 -4.76
C ALA A 118 3.32 -14.84 -4.53
N ASP A 119 3.78 -15.00 -3.28
CA ASP A 119 5.16 -15.36 -2.92
C ASP A 119 6.21 -14.39 -3.53
N ILE A 120 6.02 -13.08 -3.29
CA ILE A 120 6.82 -12.02 -3.93
C ILE A 120 8.14 -11.72 -3.20
N GLY A 121 8.50 -12.49 -2.18
CA GLY A 121 9.72 -12.31 -1.37
C GLY A 121 9.57 -11.44 -0.12
N VAL A 122 8.36 -10.92 0.17
CA VAL A 122 7.96 -10.25 1.42
C VAL A 122 6.53 -10.70 1.75
N THR A 123 6.18 -10.77 3.03
CA THR A 123 4.85 -11.18 3.49
C THR A 123 4.21 -10.15 4.42
N PHE A 124 2.90 -10.25 4.58
CA PHE A 124 2.08 -9.44 5.47
C PHE A 124 1.54 -10.28 6.63
N GLU A 125 1.66 -9.79 7.87
CA GLU A 125 1.17 -10.44 9.09
C GLU A 125 0.27 -9.48 9.89
N TRP A 126 -0.90 -9.95 10.31
CA TRP A 126 -1.73 -9.20 11.26
C TRP A 126 -1.20 -9.35 12.69
N VAL A 127 -1.14 -8.26 13.45
CA VAL A 127 -0.76 -8.26 14.85
C VAL A 127 -1.82 -7.62 15.77
N PRO A 128 -1.99 -8.13 17.01
CA PRO A 128 -3.01 -7.65 17.94
C PRO A 128 -2.70 -6.31 18.61
N LEU A 129 -1.48 -5.78 18.46
CA LEU A 129 -1.04 -4.54 19.09
C LEU A 129 -0.36 -3.63 18.06
N ALA A 130 -0.81 -2.39 17.96
CA ALA A 130 -0.26 -1.42 17.01
C ALA A 130 1.22 -1.08 17.26
N LYS A 131 1.74 -1.32 18.48
CA LYS A 131 3.17 -1.17 18.79
C LYS A 131 4.06 -2.23 18.12
N ASP A 132 3.47 -3.37 17.73
CA ASP A 132 4.16 -4.45 17.05
C ASP A 132 3.91 -4.40 15.52
N ALA A 133 3.18 -3.37 15.05
CA ALA A 133 2.81 -3.17 13.66
C ALA A 133 3.71 -2.13 12.98
N THR A 134 4.02 -2.37 11.71
CA THR A 134 4.71 -1.42 10.82
C THR A 134 3.74 -0.36 10.29
N PHE A 135 2.47 -0.73 10.09
CA PHE A 135 1.42 0.23 9.76
C PHE A 135 0.06 -0.09 10.38
N VAL A 136 -0.80 0.93 10.44
CA VAL A 136 -2.19 0.80 10.89
C VAL A 136 -3.20 1.16 9.80
N LEU A 137 -4.27 0.38 9.70
CA LEU A 137 -5.48 0.73 8.97
C LEU A 137 -6.41 1.57 9.87
N TYR A 138 -6.89 2.72 9.38
CA TYR A 138 -7.97 3.47 10.02
C TYR A 138 -8.85 4.21 9.00
N HIS A 139 -10.04 4.65 9.43
CA HIS A 139 -10.96 5.40 8.56
C HIS A 139 -10.89 6.91 8.79
N ALA A 140 -10.75 7.71 7.73
CA ALA A 140 -10.51 9.16 7.84
C ALA A 140 -11.72 10.06 7.50
N GLY A 141 -12.92 9.50 7.30
CA GLY A 141 -14.11 10.27 6.93
C GLY A 141 -14.31 10.36 5.42
N ASP A 142 -14.88 11.48 4.95
CA ASP A 142 -15.15 11.76 3.53
C ASP A 142 -13.83 11.92 2.76
N GLY A 143 -13.65 11.17 1.67
CA GLY A 143 -12.47 11.18 0.80
C GLY A 143 -12.63 12.06 -0.43
N ALA A 144 -13.78 12.73 -0.62
CA ALA A 144 -14.11 13.53 -1.78
C ALA A 144 -13.93 12.79 -3.13
N GLY A 145 -14.28 11.51 -3.17
CA GLY A 145 -14.10 10.58 -4.29
C GLY A 145 -12.86 9.69 -4.20
N VAL A 146 -11.95 9.92 -3.23
CA VAL A 146 -10.81 9.04 -2.96
C VAL A 146 -11.27 7.87 -2.11
N LEU A 147 -10.96 6.63 -2.51
CA LEU A 147 -11.39 5.42 -1.80
C LEU A 147 -10.42 5.05 -0.65
N ALA A 148 -9.12 5.08 -0.93
CA ALA A 148 -8.07 4.75 0.02
C ALA A 148 -6.76 5.52 -0.29
N ARG A 149 -5.82 5.44 0.65
CA ARG A 149 -4.46 5.98 0.54
C ARG A 149 -3.45 5.16 1.33
N ALA A 150 -2.37 4.78 0.67
CA ALA A 150 -1.20 4.15 1.26
C ALA A 150 0.06 5.03 1.19
N PHE A 151 1.17 4.40 1.56
CA PHE A 151 2.51 4.96 1.74
C PHE A 151 3.54 4.01 1.08
N PHE A 152 4.74 4.51 0.81
CA PHE A 152 5.86 3.69 0.32
C PHE A 152 6.73 3.20 1.49
N PRO A 153 7.53 2.12 1.33
CA PRO A 153 8.50 1.68 2.33
C PRO A 153 9.36 2.83 2.87
N ASN A 154 9.47 2.91 4.19
CA ASN A 154 10.10 4.04 4.89
C ASN A 154 10.65 3.62 6.28
N ASN A 155 11.25 4.57 7.00
CA ASN A 155 11.78 4.41 8.36
C ASN A 155 10.90 5.10 9.42
N ASP A 156 9.64 5.40 9.12
CA ASP A 156 8.74 6.03 10.08
C ASP A 156 8.40 5.02 11.18
N ASP A 157 8.34 5.46 12.44
CA ASP A 157 7.98 4.60 13.57
C ASP A 157 6.67 3.85 13.28
N LEU A 158 5.63 4.55 12.81
CA LEU A 158 4.36 3.92 12.44
C LEU A 158 3.75 4.58 11.19
N SER A 159 3.62 3.82 10.12
CA SER A 159 2.95 4.26 8.89
C SER A 159 1.42 4.03 8.95
N SER A 160 0.67 4.55 7.97
CA SER A 160 -0.79 4.39 7.93
C SER A 160 -1.34 4.11 6.54
N LEU A 161 -2.25 3.13 6.46
CA LEU A 161 -3.14 2.91 5.34
C LEU A 161 -4.51 3.50 5.73
N VAL A 162 -5.02 4.41 4.92
CA VAL A 162 -6.27 5.14 5.20
C VAL A 162 -7.36 4.65 4.27
N VAL A 163 -8.54 4.34 4.82
CA VAL A 163 -9.76 4.11 4.05
C VAL A 163 -10.74 5.26 4.26
N PHE A 164 -11.44 5.68 3.21
CA PHE A 164 -12.41 6.77 3.26
C PHE A 164 -13.86 6.24 3.15
N SER A 165 -14.84 7.09 3.46
CA SER A 165 -16.26 6.76 3.43
C SER A 165 -16.75 6.33 2.05
N ASP A 166 -16.12 6.83 0.99
CA ASP A 166 -16.38 6.52 -0.41
C ASP A 166 -16.17 5.03 -0.72
N ALA A 167 -15.21 4.36 -0.04
CA ALA A 167 -15.00 2.92 -0.18
C ALA A 167 -16.11 2.06 0.46
N PHE A 168 -16.98 2.67 1.29
CA PHE A 168 -18.14 2.01 1.90
C PHE A 168 -19.44 2.19 1.09
N GLU A 169 -19.39 2.87 -0.05
CA GLU A 169 -20.53 2.91 -0.98
C GLU A 169 -20.82 1.50 -1.54
N PRO A 170 -22.08 1.17 -1.89
CA PRO A 170 -22.46 -0.16 -2.37
C PRO A 170 -21.75 -0.63 -3.65
N GLU A 171 -21.13 0.30 -4.38
CA GLU A 171 -20.32 0.03 -5.58
C GLU A 171 -18.91 -0.51 -5.22
N TRP A 172 -18.38 -0.15 -4.04
CA TRP A 172 -17.00 -0.46 -3.62
C TRP A 172 -16.90 -1.41 -2.42
N LYS A 173 -17.88 -1.40 -1.51
CA LYS A 173 -17.79 -2.08 -0.21
C LYS A 173 -17.53 -3.59 -0.32
N ASP A 174 -18.19 -4.25 -1.28
CA ASP A 174 -18.08 -5.72 -1.48
C ASP A 174 -16.80 -6.12 -2.23
N VAL A 175 -16.13 -5.17 -2.89
CA VAL A 175 -14.86 -5.35 -3.61
C VAL A 175 -13.70 -4.60 -2.94
N MET A 176 -13.84 -4.21 -1.68
CA MET A 176 -12.87 -3.39 -0.97
C MET A 176 -11.49 -4.05 -0.86
N TRP A 177 -11.44 -5.39 -0.77
CA TRP A 177 -10.20 -6.15 -0.82
C TRP A 177 -9.40 -5.88 -2.11
N LYS A 178 -10.05 -5.64 -3.26
CA LYS A 178 -9.38 -5.29 -4.52
C LYS A 178 -8.70 -3.92 -4.44
N ILE A 179 -9.37 -2.95 -3.81
CA ILE A 179 -8.79 -1.63 -3.50
C ILE A 179 -7.58 -1.81 -2.58
N PHE A 180 -7.71 -2.60 -1.51
CA PHE A 180 -6.58 -2.88 -0.62
C PHE A 180 -5.45 -3.67 -1.29
N THR A 181 -5.71 -4.53 -2.29
CA THR A 181 -4.64 -5.19 -3.06
C THR A 181 -3.81 -4.17 -3.83
N HIS A 182 -4.45 -3.13 -4.39
CA HIS A 182 -3.77 -1.98 -4.99
C HIS A 182 -2.98 -1.17 -3.95
N GLU A 183 -3.59 -0.78 -2.82
CA GLU A 183 -2.90 -0.03 -1.76
C GLU A 183 -1.72 -0.79 -1.17
N LEU A 184 -1.81 -2.11 -1.00
CA LEU A 184 -0.70 -2.95 -0.57
C LEU A 184 0.41 -3.02 -1.61
N GLY A 185 0.10 -2.85 -2.90
CA GLY A 185 1.11 -2.62 -3.94
C GLY A 185 1.97 -1.39 -3.64
N HIS A 186 1.35 -0.28 -3.22
CA HIS A 186 2.10 0.90 -2.75
C HIS A 186 2.94 0.61 -1.50
N VAL A 187 2.38 -0.13 -0.53
CA VAL A 187 3.13 -0.57 0.66
C VAL A 187 4.33 -1.44 0.27
N LEU A 188 4.27 -2.21 -0.83
CA LEU A 188 5.40 -2.97 -1.38
C LEU A 188 6.40 -2.13 -2.21
N GLY A 189 6.17 -0.83 -2.40
CA GLY A 189 7.02 0.07 -3.18
C GLY A 189 6.57 0.32 -4.63
N LEU A 190 5.47 -0.30 -5.06
CA LEU A 190 4.91 -0.13 -6.41
C LEU A 190 4.19 1.22 -6.55
N ARG A 191 4.27 1.83 -7.72
CA ARG A 191 3.55 3.02 -8.15
C ARG A 191 2.54 2.68 -9.23
N HIS A 192 1.72 3.67 -9.54
CA HIS A 192 0.83 3.62 -10.67
C HIS A 192 1.53 3.40 -12.03
N GLU A 193 0.93 2.58 -12.89
CA GLU A 193 1.32 2.36 -14.29
C GLU A 193 1.35 3.64 -15.14
N PHE A 194 0.74 4.73 -14.64
CA PHE A 194 0.69 6.04 -15.29
C PHE A 194 1.62 7.08 -14.65
N ALA A 195 2.42 6.71 -13.64
CA ALA A 195 3.25 7.66 -12.91
C ALA A 195 4.28 8.39 -13.80
N LEU A 196 4.72 7.78 -14.91
CA LEU A 196 5.64 8.39 -15.88
C LEU A 196 4.95 9.25 -16.94
N THR A 197 3.88 8.76 -17.57
CA THR A 197 3.27 9.40 -18.76
C THR A 197 1.92 10.07 -18.51
N GLY A 198 1.31 9.82 -17.35
CA GLY A 198 -0.11 10.09 -17.10
C GLY A 198 -1.04 9.16 -17.90
N LEU A 199 -2.34 9.44 -17.80
CA LEU A 199 -3.41 8.94 -18.66
C LEU A 199 -4.13 10.16 -19.26
N PRO A 200 -3.61 10.78 -20.33
CA PRO A 200 -4.16 12.00 -20.92
C PRO A 200 -5.63 11.87 -21.32
N GLU A 201 -6.03 10.70 -21.79
CA GLU A 201 -7.41 10.34 -22.16
C GLU A 201 -8.40 10.34 -20.97
N ARG A 202 -7.88 10.37 -19.74
CA ARG A 202 -8.65 10.53 -18.49
C ARG A 202 -8.35 11.85 -17.76
N GLY A 203 -7.54 12.74 -18.36
CA GLY A 203 -7.09 13.98 -17.72
C GLY A 203 -6.10 13.80 -16.57
N ILE A 204 -5.56 12.58 -16.37
CA ILE A 204 -4.63 12.26 -15.29
C ILE A 204 -3.21 12.62 -15.74
N ARG A 205 -2.53 13.44 -14.97
CA ARG A 205 -1.11 13.81 -15.19
C ARG A 205 -0.19 12.70 -14.70
N SER A 206 1.05 12.69 -15.16
CA SER A 206 2.11 11.90 -14.54
C SER A 206 2.34 12.32 -13.09
N GLU A 207 2.71 11.38 -12.24
CA GLU A 207 3.01 11.62 -10.83
C GLU A 207 4.37 12.32 -10.61
N GLY A 208 5.22 12.32 -11.64
CA GLY A 208 6.42 13.14 -11.70
C GLY A 208 7.71 12.39 -11.41
N PHE A 209 8.65 13.10 -10.80
CA PHE A 209 10.06 12.72 -10.73
C PHE A 209 10.33 11.51 -9.82
N GLY A 210 11.37 10.74 -10.15
CA GLY A 210 11.81 9.58 -9.39
C GLY A 210 11.07 8.28 -9.72
N ALA A 211 9.91 8.37 -10.38
CA ALA A 211 9.27 7.22 -11.01
C ALA A 211 10.25 6.56 -12.00
N VAL A 212 10.57 5.29 -11.78
CA VAL A 212 11.33 4.44 -12.69
C VAL A 212 10.59 3.14 -12.91
N GLN A 213 10.73 2.60 -14.09
CA GLN A 213 9.92 1.51 -14.64
C GLN A 213 10.82 0.21 -14.57
N LEU A 214 10.35 -0.98 -14.12
CA LEU A 214 11.02 -2.33 -14.17
C LEU A 214 10.18 -3.50 -14.81
N GLY A 215 10.47 -3.98 -16.03
CA GLY A 215 9.65 -5.01 -16.77
C GLY A 215 8.97 -4.53 -18.09
N PRO A 216 7.83 -5.12 -18.50
CA PRO A 216 6.94 -4.66 -19.61
C PRO A 216 5.56 -4.10 -19.16
N ARG A 217 5.07 -2.99 -19.75
CA ARG A 217 3.89 -2.24 -19.27
C ARG A 217 2.61 -3.06 -19.31
N ASN A 218 1.76 -2.98 -18.28
CA ASN A 218 0.43 -3.58 -18.28
C ASN A 218 -0.67 -2.57 -17.93
N PRO A 219 -1.44 -2.07 -18.92
CA PRO A 219 -2.61 -1.22 -18.68
C PRO A 219 -3.71 -1.85 -17.79
N LYS A 220 -3.69 -3.17 -17.58
CA LYS A 220 -4.58 -3.92 -16.68
C LYS A 220 -3.97 -4.26 -15.32
N SER A 221 -2.73 -3.82 -15.04
CA SER A 221 -2.09 -4.01 -13.73
C SER A 221 -3.02 -3.61 -12.60
N VAL A 222 -2.90 -4.27 -11.44
CA VAL A 222 -3.54 -3.79 -10.20
C VAL A 222 -3.17 -2.34 -9.90
N MET A 223 -1.99 -1.86 -10.33
CA MET A 223 -1.53 -0.48 -10.19
C MET A 223 -2.03 0.47 -11.29
N SER A 224 -2.97 0.05 -12.13
CA SER A 224 -3.60 0.88 -13.16
C SER A 224 -4.98 1.36 -12.73
N TYR A 225 -5.44 2.49 -13.24
CA TYR A 225 -6.83 2.91 -13.07
C TYR A 225 -7.68 2.36 -14.23
N SER A 226 -8.61 1.47 -13.93
CA SER A 226 -9.70 1.01 -14.82
C SER A 226 -11.05 1.52 -14.29
N PRO A 227 -12.14 1.58 -15.07
CA PRO A 227 -13.48 1.63 -14.49
C PRO A 227 -13.68 0.43 -13.56
N ASP A 228 -13.32 -0.77 -14.01
CA ASP A 228 -13.43 -2.00 -13.25
C ASP A 228 -12.54 -1.99 -11.99
N PRO A 229 -12.92 -2.70 -10.90
CA PRO A 229 -12.09 -2.83 -9.70
C PRO A 229 -10.69 -3.37 -9.98
N PRO A 230 -9.65 -2.98 -9.21
CA PRO A 230 -8.28 -3.45 -9.45
C PRO A 230 -8.15 -4.97 -9.34
N GLU A 231 -7.39 -5.60 -10.22
CA GLU A 231 -7.17 -7.05 -10.17
C GLU A 231 -5.68 -7.37 -10.31
N LEU A 232 -5.15 -8.17 -9.39
CA LEU A 232 -3.76 -8.61 -9.44
C LEU A 232 -3.53 -9.48 -10.68
N GLN A 233 -2.71 -8.98 -11.60
CA GLN A 233 -2.33 -9.69 -12.82
C GLN A 233 -1.04 -10.49 -12.60
N GLN A 234 -0.83 -11.54 -13.40
CA GLN A 234 0.44 -12.28 -13.36
C GLN A 234 1.66 -11.39 -13.61
N SER A 235 1.54 -10.35 -14.45
CA SER A 235 2.62 -9.37 -14.68
C SER A 235 3.02 -8.62 -13.42
N ASP A 236 2.06 -8.35 -12.52
CA ASP A 236 2.30 -7.62 -11.28
C ASP A 236 3.09 -8.51 -10.33
N ILE A 237 2.71 -9.80 -10.24
CA ILE A 237 3.42 -10.83 -9.48
C ILE A 237 4.84 -11.01 -9.99
N ASP A 238 5.00 -11.27 -11.29
CA ASP A 238 6.30 -11.58 -11.91
C ASP A 238 7.29 -10.41 -11.78
N SER A 239 6.81 -9.19 -12.00
CA SER A 239 7.65 -7.99 -11.95
C SER A 239 7.95 -7.58 -10.50
N THR A 240 7.02 -7.81 -9.56
CA THR A 240 7.29 -7.60 -8.12
C THR A 240 8.28 -8.63 -7.58
N LYS A 241 8.18 -9.91 -7.98
CA LYS A 241 9.24 -10.91 -7.70
C LYS A 241 10.59 -10.44 -8.22
N MET A 242 10.67 -10.03 -9.49
CA MET A 242 11.91 -9.50 -10.08
C MET A 242 12.48 -8.32 -9.27
N PHE A 243 11.61 -7.41 -8.79
CA PHE A 243 12.00 -6.27 -7.97
C PHE A 243 12.59 -6.68 -6.61
N TYR A 244 11.97 -7.63 -5.91
CA TYR A 244 12.48 -8.15 -4.62
C TYR A 244 13.68 -9.10 -4.79
N GLU A 245 13.85 -9.71 -5.97
CA GLU A 245 15.03 -10.51 -6.33
C GLU A 245 16.26 -9.67 -6.70
N LEU A 246 16.14 -8.35 -6.92
CA LEU A 246 17.29 -7.49 -7.21
C LEU A 246 18.31 -7.51 -6.06
N LYS A 247 19.58 -7.79 -6.40
CA LYS A 247 20.70 -7.92 -5.46
C LYS A 247 21.74 -6.83 -5.68
N ALA A 248 22.56 -6.62 -4.65
CA ALA A 248 23.77 -5.81 -4.76
C ALA A 248 24.72 -6.36 -5.84
N ASP A 249 25.52 -5.46 -6.44
CA ASP A 249 26.54 -5.85 -7.42
C ASP A 249 27.74 -6.58 -6.76
N ALA A 250 28.69 -7.04 -7.57
CA ALA A 250 29.87 -7.77 -7.07
C ALA A 250 30.80 -6.92 -6.18
N ASP A 251 30.68 -5.59 -6.22
CA ASP A 251 31.41 -4.66 -5.34
C ASP A 251 30.61 -4.33 -4.06
N GLY A 252 29.40 -4.90 -3.89
CA GLY A 252 28.51 -4.65 -2.76
C GLY A 252 27.69 -3.37 -2.87
N LYS A 253 27.58 -2.73 -4.05
CA LYS A 253 26.72 -1.54 -4.23
C LYS A 253 25.25 -1.96 -4.30
N PRO A 254 24.30 -1.17 -3.75
CA PRO A 254 22.89 -1.52 -3.77
C PRO A 254 22.33 -1.73 -5.18
N PRO A 255 21.27 -2.55 -5.33
CA PRO A 255 20.61 -2.75 -6.63
C PRO A 255 20.08 -1.44 -7.21
N ARG A 256 19.82 -1.42 -8.53
CA ARG A 256 19.32 -0.24 -9.24
C ARG A 256 18.20 -0.59 -10.21
N VAL A 257 17.23 0.30 -10.33
CA VAL A 257 16.21 0.27 -11.39
C VAL A 257 16.47 1.47 -12.31
N GLY A 258 16.88 1.19 -13.54
CA GLY A 258 17.43 2.21 -14.44
C GLY A 258 18.69 2.85 -13.83
N THR A 259 18.62 4.16 -13.55
CA THR A 259 19.70 4.92 -12.90
C THR A 259 19.49 5.13 -11.40
N THR A 260 18.30 4.80 -10.86
CA THR A 260 17.92 5.07 -9.48
C THR A 260 18.28 3.90 -8.56
N GLU A 261 18.79 4.21 -7.38
CA GLU A 261 19.21 3.23 -6.38
C GLU A 261 18.04 2.66 -5.59
N VAL A 262 17.98 1.34 -5.47
CA VAL A 262 17.04 0.64 -4.58
C VAL A 262 17.56 0.74 -3.16
N LYS A 263 16.68 1.18 -2.26
CA LYS A 263 16.96 1.36 -0.86
C LYS A 263 16.03 0.48 -0.04
N ASP A 264 16.64 -0.47 0.64
CA ASP A 264 15.94 -1.39 1.51
C ASP A 264 15.66 -0.73 2.87
N TYR A 265 14.40 -0.87 3.30
CA TYR A 265 13.88 -0.42 4.58
C TYR A 265 13.55 -1.64 5.44
N ILE A 266 13.76 -1.54 6.76
CA ILE A 266 13.42 -2.61 7.70
C ILE A 266 12.06 -2.27 8.32
N PRO A 267 11.02 -3.11 8.19
CA PRO A 267 9.75 -2.93 8.87
C PRO A 267 9.94 -2.79 10.39
N GLN A 268 9.46 -1.68 10.96
CA GLN A 268 9.45 -1.42 12.41
C GLN A 268 8.26 -2.08 13.10
#